data_AF-A0A443KCK0-F1
#
_entry.id   AF-A0A443KCK0-F1
#
_cell.length_a   1.000
_cell.length_b   1.000
_cell.length_c   1.000
_cell.angle_alpha   90.00
_cell.angle_beta   90.00
_cell.angle_gamma   90.00
#
_symmetry.space_group_name_H-M   'P 1'
#
loop_
_entity.id
_entity.type
_entity.pdbx_description
1 polymer ?
#
loop_
_entity_poly.entity_id
_entity_poly.type
_entity_poly.pdbx_seq_one_letter_code
_entity_poly.pdbx_strand_id
1 'polypeptide(L)'
;MTASNQPDAIEPIASNDLSVIPESFSHSEVESMLIAWEHVLADKERGLFSPFFDGLGYAGMRYCCVQAGRIAEAVLNRMQADGYEFLVAVDFEIIPAILDQLDWNALVAHVQYGREAYLPDIQSLCEGTIMAVPDGFHKNDPKDLWMTEARRQCSKQWGYDELLSDHEERTEAACNAGIDPAEFVKSLGEKFGLTSTSEWDR
;
A
#
# COMPACT_ATOMS: atom_id res chain seq x y z
N MET A 1 -16.44 17.14 -35.01
CA MET A 1 -15.92 17.66 -33.73
C MET A 1 -15.70 16.45 -32.84
N THR A 2 -14.49 15.92 -32.82
CA THR A 2 -14.10 14.73 -32.05
C THR A 2 -13.67 15.17 -30.66
N ALA A 3 -14.46 14.84 -29.64
CA ALA A 3 -14.08 15.01 -28.24
C ALA A 3 -12.95 14.02 -27.94
N SER A 4 -11.78 14.57 -27.61
CA SER A 4 -10.62 13.82 -27.13
C SER A 4 -10.88 13.47 -25.67
N ASN A 5 -11.29 12.23 -25.38
CA ASN A 5 -11.20 11.69 -24.03
C ASN A 5 -9.72 11.40 -23.76
N GLN A 6 -9.01 12.35 -23.15
CA GLN A 6 -7.81 11.98 -22.41
C GLN A 6 -8.27 11.20 -21.18
N PRO A 7 -7.69 10.02 -20.88
CA PRO A 7 -7.95 9.35 -19.63
C PRO A 7 -7.49 10.26 -18.50
N ASP A 8 -8.38 10.52 -17.55
CA ASP A 8 -8.04 11.24 -16.33
C ASP A 8 -6.84 10.55 -15.68
N ALA A 9 -5.82 11.34 -15.36
CA ALA A 9 -4.64 10.85 -14.67
C ALA A 9 -5.11 10.18 -13.38
N ILE A 10 -4.66 8.94 -13.16
CA ILE A 10 -4.78 8.24 -11.88
C ILE A 10 -4.35 9.24 -10.81
N GLU A 11 -5.30 9.67 -9.96
CA GLU A 11 -4.96 10.56 -8.86
C GLU A 11 -3.85 9.86 -8.06
N PRO A 12 -2.72 10.52 -7.81
CA PRO A 12 -1.69 9.94 -6.97
C PRO A 12 -2.35 9.56 -5.65
N ILE A 13 -2.22 8.29 -5.26
CA ILE A 13 -2.55 7.78 -3.91
C ILE A 13 -2.19 8.91 -2.96
N ALA A 14 -3.22 9.48 -2.32
CA ALA A 14 -3.15 10.76 -1.62
C ALA A 14 -1.76 10.90 -1.02
N SER A 15 -1.03 11.94 -1.43
CA SER A 15 0.31 12.21 -0.91
C SER A 15 0.16 12.41 0.60
N ASN A 16 0.22 11.31 1.34
CA ASN A 16 0.29 11.32 2.78
C ASN A 16 1.62 12.01 3.01
N ASP A 17 1.54 13.30 3.34
CA ASP A 17 2.69 14.05 3.76
C ASP A 17 3.23 13.33 5.00
N LEU A 18 4.20 12.45 4.78
CA LEU A 18 4.79 11.64 5.83
C LEU A 18 5.47 12.55 6.86
N SER A 19 5.72 13.84 6.56
CA SER A 19 6.31 14.78 7.51
C SER A 19 5.37 15.18 8.65
N VAL A 20 4.06 14.98 8.52
CA VAL A 20 3.06 15.32 9.56
C VAL A 20 2.50 14.04 10.18
N ILE A 21 2.55 13.94 11.51
CA ILE A 21 1.93 12.83 12.24
C ILE A 21 0.43 13.11 12.44
N PRO A 22 -0.47 12.21 11.98
CA PRO A 22 -1.91 12.38 12.11
C PRO A 22 -2.40 12.19 13.56
N GLU A 23 -3.60 12.69 13.85
CA GLU A 23 -4.24 12.55 15.17
C GLU A 23 -4.78 11.14 15.45
N SER A 24 -4.96 10.33 14.40
CA SER A 24 -5.44 8.96 14.48
C SER A 24 -4.73 8.07 13.47
N PHE A 25 -4.57 6.80 13.81
CA PHE A 25 -3.91 5.80 12.96
C PHE A 25 -4.86 4.63 12.67
N SER A 26 -4.70 4.03 11.49
CA SER A 26 -5.32 2.74 11.17
C SER A 26 -4.73 1.62 12.03
N HIS A 27 -5.38 0.46 12.03
CA HIS A 27 -4.83 -0.71 12.71
C HIS A 27 -3.49 -1.16 12.12
N SER A 28 -3.38 -1.21 10.79
CA SER A 28 -2.15 -1.59 10.08
C SER A 28 -1.01 -0.60 10.34
N GLU A 29 -1.31 0.70 10.39
CA GLU A 29 -0.33 1.72 10.75
C GLU A 29 0.21 1.49 12.16
N VAL A 30 -0.65 1.20 13.14
CA VAL A 30 -0.22 0.91 14.51
C VAL A 30 0.63 -0.36 14.57
N GLU A 31 0.27 -1.42 13.85
CA GLU A 31 1.05 -2.65 13.78
C GLU A 31 2.45 -2.38 13.20
N SER A 32 2.54 -1.70 12.06
CA SER A 32 3.80 -1.31 11.43
C SER A 32 4.70 -0.49 12.36
N MET A 33 4.12 0.40 13.18
CA MET A 33 4.88 1.17 14.18
C MET A 33 5.37 0.31 15.35
N LEU A 34 4.57 -0.66 15.81
CA LEU A 34 4.96 -1.58 16.87
C LEU A 34 6.09 -2.49 16.41
N ILE A 35 6.01 -3.01 15.18
CA ILE A 35 7.06 -3.83 14.58
C ILE A 35 8.35 -3.02 14.44
N ALA A 36 8.26 -1.76 14.01
CA ALA A 36 9.41 -0.86 13.99
C ALA A 36 10.03 -0.66 15.38
N TRP A 37 9.20 -0.56 16.42
CA TRP A 37 9.68 -0.47 17.80
C TRP A 37 10.36 -1.75 18.28
N GLU A 38 9.81 -2.91 17.96
CA GLU A 38 10.38 -4.21 18.32
C GLU A 38 11.72 -4.46 17.61
N HIS A 39 11.79 -4.13 16.31
CA HIS A 39 13.00 -4.22 15.51
C HIS A 39 14.14 -3.37 16.10
N VAL A 40 13.90 -2.09 16.39
CA VAL A 40 14.95 -1.25 16.98
C VAL A 40 15.38 -1.70 18.37
N LEU A 41 14.48 -2.30 19.15
CA LEU A 41 14.83 -2.86 20.46
C LEU A 41 15.70 -4.12 20.33
N ALA A 42 15.34 -5.02 19.41
CA ALA A 42 16.11 -6.23 19.13
C ALA A 42 17.54 -5.90 18.67
N ASP A 43 17.69 -4.88 17.82
CA ASP A 43 18.98 -4.47 17.27
C ASP A 43 19.71 -3.42 18.11
N LYS A 44 19.07 -2.86 19.14
CA LYS A 44 19.75 -2.06 20.16
C LYS A 44 20.84 -2.88 20.84
N GLU A 45 20.54 -4.12 21.23
CA GLU A 45 21.48 -5.02 21.89
C GLU A 45 22.67 -5.39 21.00
N ARG A 46 22.49 -5.33 19.68
CA ARG A 46 23.53 -5.54 18.67
C ARG A 46 24.36 -4.29 18.38
N GLY A 47 24.03 -3.16 19.01
CA GLY A 47 24.78 -1.91 18.97
C GLY A 47 24.38 -0.93 17.86
N LEU A 48 23.55 -1.34 16.90
CA LEU A 48 23.16 -0.49 15.76
C LEU A 48 22.39 0.75 16.21
N PHE A 49 21.39 0.55 17.09
CA PHE A 49 20.54 1.63 17.59
C PHE A 49 21.02 2.26 18.90
N SER A 50 22.01 1.65 19.58
CA SER A 50 22.49 2.11 20.89
C SER A 50 22.81 3.61 20.94
N PRO A 51 23.53 4.21 19.96
CA PRO A 51 23.81 5.65 19.97
C PRO A 51 22.56 6.53 19.96
N PHE A 52 21.52 6.13 19.23
CA PHE A 52 20.27 6.88 19.18
C PHE A 52 19.52 6.80 20.51
N PHE A 53 19.52 5.63 21.15
CA PHE A 53 18.93 5.47 22.49
C PHE A 53 19.67 6.29 23.55
N ASP A 54 20.99 6.39 23.48
CA ASP A 54 21.78 7.20 24.43
C ASP A 54 21.51 8.71 24.26
N GLY A 55 21.26 9.16 23.02
CA GLY A 55 20.95 10.56 22.74
C GLY A 55 19.49 10.97 22.99
N LEU A 56 18.54 10.17 22.50
CA LEU A 56 17.10 10.48 22.50
C LEU A 56 16.34 9.90 23.70
N GLY A 57 16.87 8.83 24.29
CA GLY A 57 16.13 7.95 25.16
C GLY A 57 15.02 7.17 24.45
N TYR A 58 14.32 6.35 25.22
CA TYR A 58 13.23 5.50 24.71
C TYR A 58 12.06 6.30 24.14
N ALA A 59 11.74 7.46 24.71
CA ALA A 59 10.63 8.29 24.25
C ALA A 59 10.87 8.85 22.85
N GLY A 60 12.06 9.40 22.57
CA GLY A 60 12.40 9.91 21.24
C GLY A 60 12.49 8.79 20.20
N MET A 61 13.04 7.63 20.58
CA MET A 61 13.07 6.47 19.68
C MET A 61 11.68 5.94 19.33
N ARG A 62 10.71 5.95 20.27
CA ARG A 62 9.31 5.61 19.95
C ARG A 62 8.72 6.53 18.90
N TYR A 63 8.99 7.83 18.97
CA TYR A 63 8.53 8.77 17.94
C TYR A 63 9.19 8.52 16.58
N CYS A 64 10.48 8.15 16.58
CA CYS A 64 11.16 7.71 15.35
C CYS A 64 10.50 6.46 14.75
N CYS A 65 10.10 5.49 15.57
CA CYS A 65 9.39 4.29 15.12
C CYS A 65 7.99 4.59 14.57
N VAL A 66 7.30 5.63 15.06
CA VAL A 66 6.04 6.09 14.46
C VAL A 66 6.27 6.47 12.99
N GLN A 67 7.33 7.26 12.74
CA GLN A 67 7.66 7.68 11.39
C GLN A 67 8.14 6.51 10.51
N ALA A 68 9.01 5.64 11.04
CA ALA A 68 9.52 4.48 10.33
C ALA A 68 8.40 3.50 9.95
N GLY A 69 7.45 3.26 10.86
CA GLY A 69 6.28 2.42 10.60
C GLY A 69 5.38 2.97 9.49
N ARG A 70 5.18 4.29 9.43
CA ARG A 70 4.42 4.91 8.32
C ARG A 70 5.13 4.80 6.98
N ILE A 71 6.46 4.90 6.96
CA ILE A 71 7.24 4.67 5.74
C ILE A 71 7.09 3.21 5.31
N ALA A 72 7.20 2.25 6.24
CA ALA A 72 7.00 0.84 5.95
C ALA A 72 5.58 0.56 5.40
N GLU A 73 4.55 1.13 6.01
CA GLU A 73 3.17 1.04 5.53
C GLU A 73 3.02 1.60 4.10
N ALA A 74 3.66 2.74 3.80
CA ALA A 74 3.65 3.32 2.46
C ALA A 74 4.32 2.41 1.43
N VAL A 75 5.43 1.74 1.80
CA VAL A 75 6.09 0.74 0.95
C VAL A 75 5.18 -0.46 0.73
N LEU A 76 4.57 -1.03 1.78
CA LEU A 76 3.65 -2.17 1.66
C LEU A 76 2.46 -1.86 0.76
N ASN A 77 1.82 -0.71 0.96
CA ASN A 77 0.70 -0.25 0.12
C ASN A 77 1.12 -0.07 -1.33
N ARG A 78 2.32 0.46 -1.58
CA ARG A 78 2.86 0.60 -2.93
C ARG A 78 3.12 -0.75 -3.58
N MET A 79 3.75 -1.68 -2.87
CA MET A 79 4.01 -3.02 -3.37
C MET A 79 2.71 -3.74 -3.74
N GLN A 80 1.68 -3.64 -2.90
CA GLN A 80 0.35 -4.20 -3.21
C GLN A 80 -0.28 -3.52 -4.44
N ALA A 81 -0.17 -2.19 -4.56
CA ALA A 81 -0.64 -1.46 -5.73
C ALA A 81 0.11 -1.87 -7.02
N ASP A 82 1.40 -2.19 -6.92
CA ASP A 82 2.22 -2.71 -8.03
C ASP A 82 2.00 -4.20 -8.30
N GLY A 83 1.07 -4.83 -7.57
CA GLY A 83 0.61 -6.20 -7.78
C GLY A 83 1.37 -7.28 -7.02
N TYR A 84 2.17 -6.91 -6.02
CA TYR A 84 2.86 -7.88 -5.18
C TYR A 84 1.92 -8.44 -4.10
N GLU A 85 1.89 -9.76 -4.00
CA GLU A 85 1.30 -10.52 -2.91
C GLU A 85 2.41 -11.02 -1.98
N PHE A 86 2.20 -10.86 -0.67
CA PHE A 86 3.15 -11.26 0.35
C PHE A 86 2.97 -12.75 0.69
N LEU A 87 4.00 -13.56 0.45
CA LEU A 87 3.99 -15.01 0.71
C LEU A 87 4.47 -15.37 2.11
N VAL A 88 4.97 -14.38 2.85
CA VAL A 88 5.60 -14.55 4.15
C VAL A 88 5.04 -13.57 5.17
N ALA A 89 5.42 -13.75 6.43
CA ALA A 89 4.97 -12.93 7.54
C ALA A 89 5.51 -11.49 7.38
N VAL A 90 4.58 -10.54 7.18
CA VAL A 90 4.91 -9.13 6.95
C VAL A 90 5.63 -8.51 8.15
N ASP A 91 5.23 -8.91 9.35
CA ASP A 91 5.75 -8.42 10.63
C ASP A 91 7.17 -8.91 10.95
N PHE A 92 7.52 -10.12 10.53
CA PHE A 92 8.81 -10.73 10.86
C PHE A 92 9.86 -10.59 9.76
N GLU A 93 9.45 -10.53 8.49
CA GLU A 93 10.40 -10.56 7.37
C GLU A 93 10.36 -9.28 6.52
N ILE A 94 9.18 -8.80 6.16
CA ILE A 94 9.06 -7.71 5.18
C ILE A 94 9.31 -6.34 5.82
N ILE A 95 8.62 -6.02 6.92
CA ILE A 95 8.80 -4.72 7.60
C ILE A 95 10.25 -4.57 8.11
N PRO A 96 10.86 -5.54 8.81
CA PRO A 96 12.27 -5.46 9.17
C PRO A 96 13.20 -5.20 7.97
N ALA A 97 12.99 -5.88 6.85
CA ALA A 97 13.77 -5.63 5.64
C ALA A 97 13.62 -4.19 5.09
N ILE A 98 12.44 -3.59 5.21
CA ILE A 98 12.24 -2.17 4.89
C ILE A 98 13.00 -1.27 5.87
N LEU A 99 12.93 -1.57 7.17
CA LEU A 99 13.55 -0.77 8.24
C LEU A 99 15.08 -0.77 8.17
N ASP A 100 15.68 -1.89 7.77
CA ASP A 100 17.13 -2.03 7.55
C ASP A 100 17.67 -1.12 6.45
N GLN A 101 16.81 -0.66 5.53
CA GLN A 101 17.18 0.22 4.42
C GLN A 101 17.04 1.71 4.74
N LEU A 102 16.43 2.07 5.88
CA LEU A 102 16.19 3.47 6.22
C LEU A 102 17.49 4.17 6.67
N ASP A 103 17.66 5.42 6.23
CA ASP A 103 18.65 6.33 6.84
C ASP A 103 18.14 6.82 8.20
N TRP A 104 18.43 6.03 9.23
CA TRP A 104 18.04 6.34 10.61
C TRP A 104 18.68 7.64 11.13
N ASN A 105 19.84 8.07 10.61
CA ASN A 105 20.40 9.36 11.00
C ASN A 105 19.55 10.51 10.47
N ALA A 106 19.14 10.44 9.20
CA ALA A 106 18.25 11.43 8.60
C ALA A 106 16.87 11.46 9.27
N LEU A 107 16.31 10.26 9.53
CA LEU A 107 15.02 10.12 10.22
C LEU A 107 15.06 10.75 11.63
N VAL A 108 16.08 10.41 12.43
CA VAL A 108 16.29 10.99 13.77
C VAL A 108 16.50 12.49 13.68
N ALA A 109 17.29 12.97 12.72
CA ALA A 109 17.56 14.38 12.55
C ALA A 109 16.28 15.20 12.27
N HIS A 110 15.39 14.65 11.45
CA HIS A 110 14.08 15.22 11.18
C HIS A 110 13.20 15.25 12.44
N VAL A 111 13.01 14.09 13.06
CA VAL A 111 12.12 13.90 14.23
C VAL A 111 12.55 14.76 15.42
N GLN A 112 13.85 14.78 15.73
CA GLN A 112 14.34 15.41 16.95
C GLN A 112 14.49 16.93 16.83
N TYR A 113 15.01 17.39 15.68
CA TYR A 113 15.46 18.76 15.53
C TYR A 113 14.55 19.59 14.64
N GLY A 114 13.43 19.01 14.15
CA GLY A 114 12.56 19.66 13.17
C GLY A 114 13.32 20.09 11.93
N ARG A 115 14.38 19.35 11.58
CA ARG A 115 15.13 19.56 10.34
C ARG A 115 14.28 19.13 9.16
N GLU A 116 14.82 19.33 7.96
CA GLU A 116 14.21 18.94 6.69
C GLU A 116 13.54 17.56 6.79
N ALA A 117 12.33 17.47 6.22
CA ALA A 117 11.53 16.26 6.23
C ALA A 117 12.32 15.09 5.66
N TYR A 118 12.44 14.00 6.43
CA TYR A 118 13.00 12.76 5.89
C TYR A 118 11.92 12.06 5.06
N LEU A 119 12.08 12.16 3.74
CA LEU A 119 11.19 11.58 2.74
C LEU A 119 12.01 10.62 1.86
N PRO A 120 12.13 9.33 2.27
CA PRO A 120 12.84 8.35 1.45
C PRO A 120 12.08 8.08 0.15
N ASP A 121 12.80 7.65 -0.88
CA ASP A 121 12.17 7.19 -2.12
C ASP A 121 11.51 5.83 -1.90
N ILE A 122 10.18 5.85 -1.83
CA ILE A 122 9.36 4.65 -1.60
C ILE A 122 9.58 3.60 -2.68
N GLN A 123 9.81 4.02 -3.94
CA GLN A 123 10.05 3.09 -5.04
C GLN A 123 11.38 2.33 -4.84
N SER A 124 12.47 3.05 -4.52
CA SER A 124 13.75 2.41 -4.20
C SER A 124 13.65 1.45 -3.02
N LEU A 125 12.87 1.79 -1.99
CA LEU A 125 12.62 0.89 -0.86
C LEU A 125 11.85 -0.37 -1.26
N CYS A 126 10.85 -0.27 -2.15
CA CYS A 126 10.15 -1.44 -2.69
C CYS A 126 11.14 -2.38 -3.38
N GLU A 127 11.98 -1.84 -4.27
CA GLU A 127 12.97 -2.60 -5.03
C GLU A 127 14.01 -3.27 -4.11
N GLY A 128 14.53 -2.53 -3.14
CA GLY A 128 15.48 -3.07 -2.18
C GLY A 128 14.88 -4.14 -1.27
N THR A 129 13.60 -3.98 -0.88
CA THR A 129 12.88 -5.01 -0.10
C THR A 129 12.66 -6.29 -0.90
N ILE A 130 12.33 -6.19 -2.19
CA ILE A 130 12.24 -7.36 -3.10
C ILE A 130 13.60 -8.07 -3.20
N MET A 131 14.70 -7.33 -3.27
CA MET A 131 16.04 -7.90 -3.30
C MET A 131 16.45 -8.55 -1.98
N ALA A 132 16.02 -7.98 -0.85
CA ALA A 132 16.34 -8.49 0.49
C ALA A 132 15.55 -9.76 0.84
N VAL A 133 14.31 -9.88 0.35
CA VAL A 133 13.41 -11.02 0.62
C VAL A 133 12.89 -11.62 -0.70
N PRO A 134 13.76 -12.21 -1.55
CA PRO A 134 13.40 -12.58 -2.93
C PRO A 134 12.28 -13.62 -3.03
N ASP A 135 12.17 -14.50 -2.03
CA ASP A 135 11.13 -15.54 -1.98
C ASP A 135 9.86 -15.08 -1.22
N GLY A 136 9.86 -13.82 -0.72
CA GLY A 136 8.76 -13.27 0.09
C GLY A 136 7.58 -12.76 -0.73
N PHE A 137 7.69 -12.72 -2.06
CA PHE A 137 6.73 -12.07 -2.92
C PHE A 137 6.33 -12.90 -4.13
N HIS A 138 5.07 -12.82 -4.50
CA HIS A 138 4.57 -13.20 -5.80
C HIS A 138 4.06 -11.94 -6.51
N LYS A 139 4.46 -11.69 -7.76
CA LYS A 139 3.90 -10.60 -8.54
C LYS A 139 2.75 -11.13 -9.39
N ASN A 140 1.54 -10.71 -9.07
CA ASN A 140 0.35 -11.06 -9.83
C ASN A 140 0.40 -10.41 -11.22
N ASP A 141 -0.14 -11.11 -12.22
CA ASP A 141 -0.35 -10.53 -13.54
C ASP A 141 -1.33 -9.35 -13.41
N PRO A 142 -1.03 -8.16 -13.98
CA PRO A 142 -1.97 -7.04 -14.01
C PRO A 142 -3.38 -7.43 -14.49
N LYS A 143 -3.48 -8.39 -15.41
CA LYS A 143 -4.76 -8.94 -15.87
C LYS A 143 -5.49 -9.67 -14.74
N ASP A 144 -4.79 -10.46 -13.94
CA ASP A 144 -5.38 -11.22 -12.83
C ASP A 144 -5.86 -10.30 -11.69
N LEU A 145 -5.11 -9.24 -11.40
CA LEU A 145 -5.52 -8.20 -10.45
C LEU A 145 -6.78 -7.49 -10.92
N TRP A 146 -6.80 -7.08 -12.18
CA TRP A 146 -7.95 -6.42 -12.79
C TRP A 146 -9.19 -7.32 -12.71
N MET A 147 -9.05 -8.60 -13.08
CA MET A 147 -10.14 -9.58 -13.05
C MET A 147 -10.64 -9.85 -11.63
N THR A 148 -9.74 -9.91 -10.65
CA THR A 148 -10.07 -10.11 -9.24
C THR A 148 -10.88 -8.93 -8.69
N GLU A 149 -10.44 -7.70 -8.96
CA GLU A 149 -11.14 -6.50 -8.54
C GLU A 149 -12.50 -6.36 -9.25
N ALA A 150 -12.56 -6.64 -10.55
CA ALA A 150 -13.83 -6.63 -11.29
C ALA A 150 -14.83 -7.62 -10.70
N ARG A 151 -14.41 -8.85 -10.33
CA ARG A 151 -15.29 -9.83 -9.67
C ARG A 151 -15.79 -9.33 -8.32
N ARG A 152 -14.90 -8.74 -7.51
CA ARG A 152 -15.27 -8.14 -6.23
C ARG A 152 -16.32 -7.05 -6.41
N GLN A 153 -16.19 -6.21 -7.43
CA GLN A 153 -17.14 -5.16 -7.75
C GLN A 153 -18.48 -5.73 -8.25
N CYS A 154 -18.47 -6.81 -9.03
CA CYS A 154 -19.70 -7.51 -9.45
C CYS A 154 -20.51 -7.98 -8.26
N SER A 155 -19.84 -8.67 -7.32
CA SER A 155 -20.46 -9.13 -6.08
C SER A 155 -21.00 -7.97 -5.25
N LYS A 156 -20.20 -6.90 -5.10
CA LYS A 156 -20.56 -5.73 -4.30
C LYS A 156 -21.72 -4.92 -4.88
N GLN A 157 -21.68 -4.59 -6.17
CA GLN A 157 -22.62 -3.65 -6.80
C GLN A 157 -23.93 -4.34 -7.23
N TRP A 158 -23.84 -5.61 -7.63
CA TRP A 158 -24.95 -6.33 -8.29
C TRP A 158 -25.30 -7.65 -7.61
N GLY A 159 -24.47 -8.16 -6.68
CA GLY A 159 -24.68 -9.48 -6.08
C GLY A 159 -24.62 -10.61 -7.11
N TYR A 160 -23.96 -10.38 -8.26
CA TYR A 160 -23.95 -11.30 -9.38
C TYR A 160 -22.53 -11.55 -9.89
N ASP A 161 -21.92 -12.60 -9.37
CA ASP A 161 -20.51 -12.92 -9.61
C ASP A 161 -20.23 -13.42 -11.04
N GLU A 162 -21.24 -13.98 -11.72
CA GLU A 162 -21.10 -14.52 -13.08
C GLU A 162 -21.24 -13.44 -14.19
N LEU A 163 -21.50 -12.18 -13.83
CA LEU A 163 -21.68 -11.08 -14.79
C LEU A 163 -20.50 -10.93 -15.76
N LEU A 164 -19.28 -11.20 -15.28
CA LEU A 164 -18.07 -11.09 -16.11
C LEU A 164 -17.91 -12.28 -17.06
N SER A 165 -18.23 -13.50 -16.60
CA SER A 165 -18.14 -14.72 -17.41
C SER A 165 -19.20 -14.77 -18.50
N ASP A 166 -20.39 -14.22 -18.23
CA ASP A 166 -21.46 -14.08 -19.24
C ASP A 166 -21.08 -13.11 -20.37
N HIS A 167 -20.06 -12.27 -20.13
CA HIS A 167 -19.61 -11.24 -21.05
C HIS A 167 -18.09 -11.25 -21.26
N GLU A 168 -17.50 -12.45 -21.34
CA GLU A 168 -16.05 -12.67 -21.41
C GLU A 168 -15.34 -11.79 -22.45
N GLU A 169 -15.84 -11.71 -23.69
CA GLU A 169 -15.23 -10.89 -24.75
C GLU A 169 -15.19 -9.38 -24.39
N ARG A 170 -16.23 -8.87 -23.72
CA ARG A 170 -16.29 -7.45 -23.32
C ARG A 170 -15.40 -7.19 -22.12
N THR A 171 -15.36 -8.15 -21.19
CA THR A 171 -14.50 -8.13 -20.02
C THR A 171 -13.03 -8.10 -20.44
N GLU A 172 -12.64 -8.96 -21.38
CA GLU A 172 -11.27 -9.00 -21.90
C GLU A 172 -10.92 -7.71 -22.68
N ALA A 173 -11.83 -7.19 -23.50
CA ALA A 173 -11.62 -5.93 -24.19
C ALA A 173 -11.44 -4.75 -23.23
N ALA A 174 -12.22 -4.70 -22.15
CA ALA A 174 -12.14 -3.65 -21.14
C ALA A 174 -10.84 -3.72 -20.32
N CYS A 175 -10.44 -4.93 -19.92
CA CYS A 175 -9.16 -5.17 -19.25
C CYS A 175 -7.98 -4.73 -20.14
N ASN A 176 -7.97 -5.12 -21.42
CA ASN A 176 -6.91 -4.75 -22.36
C ASN A 176 -6.89 -3.25 -22.68
N ALA A 177 -8.05 -2.58 -22.60
CA ALA A 177 -8.17 -1.14 -22.76
C ALA A 177 -7.79 -0.35 -21.49
N GLY A 178 -7.50 -1.03 -20.37
CA GLY A 178 -7.16 -0.39 -19.11
C GLY A 178 -8.31 0.39 -18.47
N ILE A 179 -9.56 0.01 -18.73
CA ILE A 179 -10.73 0.63 -18.11
C ILE A 179 -10.74 0.29 -16.62
N ASP A 180 -11.07 1.22 -15.75
CA ASP A 180 -11.21 0.94 -14.32
C ASP A 180 -12.21 -0.22 -14.07
N PRO A 181 -11.87 -1.24 -13.27
CA PRO A 181 -12.75 -2.38 -13.02
C PRO A 181 -14.12 -2.00 -12.46
N ALA A 182 -14.19 -1.03 -11.55
CA ALA A 182 -15.44 -0.63 -10.91
C ALA A 182 -16.34 0.14 -11.88
N GLU A 183 -15.78 1.03 -12.70
CA GLU A 183 -16.49 1.72 -13.77
C GLU A 183 -17.00 0.74 -14.84
N PHE A 184 -16.15 -0.19 -15.26
CA PHE A 184 -16.55 -1.21 -16.23
C PHE A 184 -17.73 -2.03 -15.72
N VAL A 185 -17.63 -2.60 -14.50
CA VAL A 185 -18.68 -3.41 -13.88
C VAL A 185 -19.98 -2.62 -13.73
N LYS A 186 -19.89 -1.36 -13.35
CA LYS A 186 -21.06 -0.48 -13.25
C LYS A 186 -21.74 -0.32 -14.61
N SER A 187 -20.97 0.05 -15.63
CA SER A 187 -21.48 0.25 -17.00
C SER A 187 -22.09 -1.02 -17.58
N LEU A 188 -21.52 -2.18 -17.24
CA LEU A 188 -21.98 -3.49 -17.69
C LEU A 188 -23.32 -3.83 -17.05
N GLY A 189 -23.45 -3.70 -15.73
CA GLY A 189 -24.71 -3.97 -15.02
C GLY A 189 -25.84 -3.04 -15.42
N GLU A 190 -25.57 -1.73 -15.56
CA GLU A 190 -26.56 -0.75 -16.05
C GLU A 190 -27.05 -1.11 -17.47
N LYS A 191 -26.14 -1.51 -18.36
CA LYS A 191 -26.47 -1.89 -19.74
C LYS A 191 -27.40 -3.10 -19.82
N PHE A 192 -27.30 -4.03 -18.88
CA PHE A 192 -28.16 -5.21 -18.81
C PHE A 192 -29.34 -5.07 -17.85
N GLY A 193 -29.57 -3.85 -17.32
CA GLY A 193 -30.72 -3.55 -16.48
C GLY A 193 -30.70 -4.27 -15.14
N LEU A 194 -29.51 -4.58 -14.61
CA LEU A 194 -29.40 -5.14 -13.27
C LEU A 194 -29.85 -4.13 -12.22
N THR A 195 -30.55 -4.60 -11.20
CA THR A 195 -30.92 -3.80 -10.02
C THR A 195 -29.76 -3.81 -9.04
N SER A 196 -29.31 -2.63 -8.61
CA SER A 196 -28.19 -2.53 -7.69
C SER A 196 -28.55 -3.16 -6.34
N THR A 197 -27.57 -3.79 -5.68
CA THR A 197 -27.71 -4.29 -4.30
C THR A 197 -28.16 -3.20 -3.33
N SER A 198 -27.75 -1.94 -3.56
CA SER A 198 -28.19 -0.79 -2.77
C SER A 198 -29.69 -0.48 -2.85
N GLU A 199 -30.37 -0.99 -3.87
CA GLU A 199 -31.81 -0.86 -4.07
C GLU A 199 -32.60 -2.04 -3.52
N TRP A 200 -31.94 -3.15 -3.13
CA TRP A 200 -32.61 -4.33 -2.58
C TRP A 200 -33.09 -4.11 -1.14
N ASP A 201 -32.43 -3.22 -0.40
CA ASP A 201 -32.74 -2.89 0.99
C ASP A 201 -33.79 -1.77 1.16
N ARG A 202 -34.44 -1.34 0.08
CA ARG A 202 -35.50 -0.30 0.08
C ARG A 202 -36.88 -0.88 -0.13
#